data_AF-A0AAU7C9X6-F1
#
_entry.id   AF-A0AAU7C9X6-F1
#
_cell.length_a   1.000
_cell.length_b   1.000
_cell.length_c   1.000
_cell.angle_alpha   90.00
_cell.angle_beta   90.00
_cell.angle_gamma   90.00
#
_symmetry.space_group_name_H-M   'P 1'
#
loop_
_entity.id
_entity.type
_entity.pdbx_description
1 polymer ?
#
loop_
_entity_poly.entity_id
_entity_poly.type
_entity_poly.pdbx_seq_one_letter_code
_entity_poly.pdbx_strand_id
1 'polypeptide(L)'
;MYRRHHRPCQQGGGRWGEKAGAGSRRLSGRKETQLQEPPDHALGRSRGGFGTKVHLVCDRHGFIVAIHVTAGQAHESKALEPTMARRLFHRRKGQSRGPIRLAGDKGYSYPRIRRWCRRRIEAVIPTRSNQSRDERFDKATYQQRNIIERVVGWYKEYRSLGTRFEKLAVNYVALWLIAIMEKALKRLFPDRA
;
A
#
# COMPACT_ATOMS: atom_id res chain seq x y z
N MET A 1 -0.71 22.22 55.93
CA MET A 1 0.05 21.18 55.21
C MET A 1 -0.69 19.86 55.33
N TYR A 2 -1.45 19.47 54.31
CA TYR A 2 -2.44 18.40 54.46
C TYR A 2 -1.86 17.04 54.09
N ARG A 3 -1.58 16.24 55.13
CA ARG A 3 -1.21 14.82 55.11
C ARG A 3 -2.45 14.03 55.53
N ARG A 4 -3.05 13.23 54.65
CA ARG A 4 -4.10 12.26 55.01
C ARG A 4 -3.49 10.87 55.12
N HIS A 5 -3.53 10.33 56.32
CA HIS A 5 -3.46 8.90 56.57
C HIS A 5 -4.84 8.28 56.32
N HIS A 6 -4.91 7.19 55.56
CA HIS A 6 -6.03 6.25 55.59
C HIS A 6 -5.48 4.83 55.77
N ARG A 7 -5.96 4.16 56.82
CA ARG A 7 -5.77 2.72 57.09
C ARG A 7 -6.72 1.87 56.21
N PRO A 8 -6.45 0.56 56.08
CA PRO A 8 -6.84 -0.24 54.92
C PRO A 8 -8.26 -0.82 55.06
N CYS A 9 -8.95 -0.95 53.94
CA CYS A 9 -10.15 -1.78 53.81
C CYS A 9 -9.72 -3.13 53.20
N GLN A 10 -9.94 -4.21 53.95
CA GLN A 10 -9.68 -5.58 53.49
C GLN A 10 -10.92 -6.18 52.81
N GLN A 11 -10.62 -6.82 51.67
CA GLN A 11 -11.22 -8.02 51.09
C GLN A 11 -12.60 -7.94 50.40
N GLY A 12 -12.58 -8.27 49.11
CA GLY A 12 -13.70 -8.71 48.29
C GLY A 12 -13.17 -9.17 46.95
N GLY A 13 -12.96 -10.49 46.80
CA GLY A 13 -12.39 -11.12 45.61
C GLY A 13 -13.23 -10.91 44.35
N GLY A 14 -12.54 -10.67 43.24
CA GLY A 14 -13.15 -10.48 41.92
C GLY A 14 -12.13 -10.67 40.82
N ARG A 15 -11.99 -11.94 40.39
CA ARG A 15 -11.42 -12.45 39.14
C ARG A 15 -11.05 -11.36 38.10
N TRP A 16 -9.75 -11.20 37.84
CA TRP A 16 -9.25 -10.39 36.72
C TRP A 16 -9.77 -10.97 35.40
N GLY A 17 -10.86 -10.41 34.91
CA GLY A 17 -11.38 -10.71 33.58
C GLY A 17 -10.41 -10.18 32.53
N GLU A 18 -9.92 -11.10 31.69
CA GLU A 18 -9.35 -10.81 30.38
C GLU A 18 -10.23 -9.79 29.65
N LYS A 19 -9.72 -8.56 29.49
CA LYS A 19 -10.35 -7.62 28.55
C LYS A 19 -9.94 -8.01 27.13
N ALA A 20 -10.90 -8.62 26.47
CA ALA A 20 -10.91 -8.99 25.07
C ALA A 20 -10.44 -7.84 24.16
N GLY A 21 -9.51 -8.19 23.25
CA GLY A 21 -9.38 -7.75 21.86
C GLY A 21 -9.63 -6.28 21.54
N ALA A 22 -8.56 -5.56 21.21
CA ALA A 22 -8.61 -4.31 20.45
C ALA A 22 -9.44 -4.52 19.17
N GLY A 23 -10.65 -3.95 19.15
CA GLY A 23 -11.55 -4.01 18.00
C GLY A 23 -10.91 -3.35 16.78
N SER A 24 -10.66 -4.16 15.74
CA SER A 24 -10.26 -3.69 14.41
C SER A 24 -11.28 -2.65 13.91
N ARG A 25 -10.86 -1.39 13.81
CA ARG A 25 -11.67 -0.32 13.20
C ARG A 25 -11.83 -0.64 11.72
N ARG A 26 -12.94 -1.26 11.33
CA ARG A 26 -13.26 -1.60 9.95
C ARG A 26 -13.88 -0.40 9.26
N LEU A 27 -13.32 0.03 8.13
CA LEU A 27 -13.98 0.95 7.21
C LEU A 27 -15.21 0.26 6.61
N SER A 28 -16.31 0.99 6.33
CA SER A 28 -17.47 0.43 5.64
C SER A 28 -17.07 -0.04 4.22
N GLY A 29 -17.59 -1.20 3.78
CA GLY A 29 -17.24 -1.82 2.48
C GLY A 29 -17.12 -3.34 2.54
N ARG A 30 -16.81 -4.00 1.41
CA ARG A 30 -16.58 -5.46 1.40
C ARG A 30 -15.30 -5.82 2.14
N LYS A 31 -15.30 -6.94 2.87
CA LYS A 31 -14.16 -7.39 3.69
C LYS A 31 -12.86 -7.53 2.87
N GLU A 32 -12.93 -7.92 1.59
CA GLU A 32 -11.72 -8.11 0.77
C GLU A 32 -11.00 -6.80 0.42
N THR A 33 -11.72 -5.68 0.36
CA THR A 33 -11.15 -4.36 0.02
C THR A 33 -10.85 -3.51 1.26
N GLN A 34 -11.37 -3.89 2.43
CA GLN A 34 -11.08 -3.20 3.67
C GLN A 34 -9.60 -3.31 4.01
N LEU A 35 -8.95 -2.17 4.16
CA LEU A 35 -7.61 -2.11 4.71
C LEU A 35 -7.68 -2.48 6.19
N GLN A 36 -7.01 -3.56 6.57
CA GLN A 36 -6.82 -3.88 7.98
C GLN A 36 -5.62 -3.09 8.51
N GLU A 37 -5.80 -2.47 9.68
CA GLU A 37 -4.72 -1.75 10.35
C GLU A 37 -3.64 -2.74 10.76
N PRO A 38 -2.40 -2.62 10.24
CA PRO A 38 -1.32 -3.51 10.62
C PRO A 38 -0.82 -3.15 12.04
N PRO A 39 -0.27 -4.12 12.79
CA PRO A 39 0.22 -3.87 14.15
C PRO A 39 1.32 -2.80 14.24
N ASP A 40 2.12 -2.67 13.17
CA ASP A 40 3.20 -1.68 13.06
C ASP A 40 2.71 -0.33 12.49
N HIS A 41 1.42 -0.18 12.23
CA HIS A 41 0.82 0.98 11.57
C HIS A 41 1.47 1.34 10.22
N ALA A 42 2.13 0.37 9.57
CA ALA A 42 2.99 0.56 8.41
C ALA A 42 4.08 1.61 8.63
N LEU A 43 4.54 1.77 9.88
CA LEU A 43 5.63 2.66 10.25
C LEU A 43 6.87 1.84 10.62
N GLY A 44 8.05 2.33 10.25
CA GLY A 44 9.28 1.77 10.78
C GLY A 44 10.55 2.38 10.19
N ARG A 45 11.71 1.99 10.77
CA ARG A 45 13.01 2.64 10.53
C ARG A 45 13.78 1.97 9.41
N SER A 46 14.12 2.74 8.40
CA SER A 46 15.04 2.36 7.31
C SER A 46 16.33 3.17 7.37
N ARG A 47 17.27 2.93 6.45
CA ARG A 47 18.47 3.78 6.28
C ARG A 47 18.11 5.24 5.95
N GLY A 48 16.96 5.47 5.32
CA GLY A 48 16.45 6.79 4.98
C GLY A 48 15.60 7.43 6.09
N GLY A 49 15.58 6.86 7.29
CA GLY A 49 14.79 7.37 8.42
C GLY A 49 13.53 6.57 8.71
N PHE A 50 12.69 7.12 9.60
CA PHE A 50 11.44 6.54 10.03
C PHE A 50 10.31 6.91 9.07
N GLY A 51 9.59 5.92 8.56
CA GLY A 51 8.49 6.20 7.65
C GLY A 51 7.80 4.95 7.10
N THR A 52 7.18 5.16 5.95
CA THR A 52 6.29 4.20 5.28
C THR A 52 6.65 4.07 3.82
N LYS A 53 6.59 2.85 3.30
CA LYS A 53 6.67 2.59 1.87
C LYS A 53 5.26 2.51 1.30
N VAL A 54 4.98 3.33 0.30
CA VAL A 54 3.75 3.30 -0.48
C VAL A 54 4.01 2.53 -1.75
N HIS A 55 3.25 1.46 -1.96
CA HIS A 55 3.30 0.60 -3.14
C HIS A 55 2.09 0.88 -4.00
N LEU A 56 2.32 1.37 -5.21
CA LEU A 56 1.28 1.78 -6.14
C LEU A 56 1.38 0.97 -7.43
N VAL A 57 0.22 0.70 -8.03
CA VAL A 57 0.11 0.19 -9.39
C VAL A 57 -0.76 1.17 -10.16
N CYS A 58 -0.31 1.60 -11.33
CA CYS A 58 -1.10 2.42 -12.24
C CYS A 58 -1.30 1.72 -13.59
N ASP A 59 -2.31 2.16 -14.32
CA ASP A 59 -2.48 1.78 -15.73
C ASP A 59 -1.61 2.65 -16.67
N ARG A 60 -1.72 2.39 -17.98
CA ARG A 60 -1.03 3.14 -19.04
C ARG A 60 -1.48 4.61 -19.18
N HIS A 61 -2.59 4.99 -18.55
CA HIS A 61 -3.08 6.35 -18.56
C HIS A 61 -2.64 7.10 -17.30
N GLY A 62 -2.19 6.41 -16.25
CA GLY A 62 -1.76 6.98 -14.98
C GLY A 62 -2.85 7.00 -13.92
N PHE A 63 -3.94 6.23 -14.09
CA PHE A 63 -4.89 5.98 -13.01
C PHE A 63 -4.28 4.96 -12.04
N ILE A 64 -4.28 5.28 -10.75
CA ILE A 64 -3.90 4.32 -9.71
C ILE A 64 -4.99 3.26 -9.62
N VAL A 65 -4.61 2.00 -9.82
CA VAL A 65 -5.52 0.84 -9.78
C VAL A 65 -5.35 -0.01 -8.53
N ALA A 66 -4.24 0.14 -7.80
CA ALA A 66 -4.01 -0.54 -6.53
C ALA A 66 -3.05 0.25 -5.64
N ILE A 67 -3.26 0.14 -4.32
CA ILE A 67 -2.41 0.74 -3.29
C ILE A 67 -2.22 -0.21 -2.11
N HIS A 68 -0.99 -0.26 -1.61
CA HIS A 68 -0.64 -0.95 -0.38
C HIS A 68 0.46 -0.17 0.35
N VAL A 69 0.49 -0.25 1.67
CA VAL A 69 1.50 0.42 2.49
C VAL A 69 2.18 -0.58 3.42
N THR A 70 3.49 -0.44 3.59
CA THR A 70 4.29 -1.25 4.52
C THR A 70 5.23 -0.35 5.33
N ALA A 71 5.72 -0.85 6.46
CA ALA A 71 6.76 -0.16 7.21
C ALA A 71 8.04 0.12 6.38
N GLY A 72 8.77 1.18 6.74
CA GLY A 72 9.92 1.67 5.98
C GLY A 72 11.05 0.64 5.77
N GLN A 73 11.29 -0.25 6.73
CA GLN A 73 12.27 -1.34 6.61
C GLN A 73 11.81 -2.51 5.73
N ALA A 74 10.51 -2.60 5.40
CA ALA A 74 9.99 -3.75 4.69
C ALA A 74 10.61 -3.86 3.29
N HIS A 75 10.99 -5.07 2.89
CA HIS A 75 11.47 -5.34 1.54
C HIS A 75 10.35 -5.19 0.52
N GLU A 76 10.61 -4.45 -0.56
CA GLU A 76 9.66 -4.17 -1.65
C GLU A 76 9.14 -5.46 -2.28
N SER A 77 9.97 -6.50 -2.34
CA SER A 77 9.59 -7.78 -2.92
C SER A 77 8.45 -8.51 -2.20
N LYS A 78 8.22 -8.18 -0.93
CA LYS A 78 7.09 -8.71 -0.17
C LYS A 78 5.79 -8.00 -0.51
N ALA A 79 5.84 -6.79 -1.05
CA ALA A 79 4.68 -5.95 -1.27
C ALA A 79 3.95 -6.20 -2.59
N LEU A 80 4.62 -6.72 -3.62
CA LEU A 80 4.00 -6.87 -4.96
C LEU A 80 2.68 -7.64 -4.94
N GLU A 81 2.67 -8.84 -4.35
CA GLU A 81 1.48 -9.70 -4.31
C GLU A 81 0.35 -9.07 -3.47
N PRO A 82 0.61 -8.57 -2.24
CA PRO A 82 -0.37 -7.78 -1.48
C PRO A 82 -0.93 -6.57 -2.24
N THR A 83 -0.08 -5.80 -2.93
CA THR A 83 -0.54 -4.65 -3.73
C THR A 83 -1.46 -5.11 -4.84
N MET A 84 -1.09 -6.15 -5.58
CA MET A 84 -1.91 -6.68 -6.68
C MET A 84 -3.23 -7.28 -6.22
N ALA A 85 -3.34 -7.71 -4.96
CA ALA A 85 -4.58 -8.15 -4.33
C ALA A 85 -5.48 -6.98 -3.90
N ARG A 86 -4.91 -5.81 -3.58
CA ARG A 86 -5.64 -4.60 -3.15
C ARG A 86 -6.04 -3.69 -4.31
N ARG A 87 -6.72 -4.27 -5.32
CA ARG A 87 -7.23 -3.47 -6.44
C ARG A 87 -8.37 -2.57 -5.99
N LEU A 88 -8.35 -1.32 -6.44
CA LEU A 88 -9.36 -0.31 -6.13
C LEU A 88 -10.65 -0.53 -6.92
N PHE A 89 -10.54 -1.14 -8.11
CA PHE A 89 -11.68 -1.36 -9.00
C PHE A 89 -12.02 -2.84 -9.10
N HIS A 90 -13.32 -3.13 -8.98
CA HIS A 90 -13.84 -4.46 -9.19
C HIS A 90 -13.90 -4.77 -10.69
N ARG A 91 -13.56 -6.00 -11.06
CA ARG A 91 -13.84 -6.50 -12.40
C ARG A 91 -15.36 -6.64 -12.55
N ARG A 92 -15.92 -6.02 -13.59
CA ARG A 92 -17.30 -6.33 -13.98
C ARG A 92 -17.35 -7.79 -14.47
N LYS A 93 -18.43 -8.51 -14.15
CA LYS A 93 -18.68 -9.87 -14.65
C LYS A 93 -18.65 -9.80 -16.19
N GLY A 94 -17.81 -10.62 -16.83
CA GLY A 94 -17.62 -10.58 -18.30
C GLY A 94 -16.42 -9.74 -18.81
N GLN A 95 -15.74 -8.94 -17.98
CA GLN A 95 -14.49 -8.29 -18.40
C GLN A 95 -13.31 -9.28 -18.38
N SER A 96 -12.84 -9.61 -19.58
CA SER A 96 -11.56 -10.27 -19.90
C SER A 96 -10.52 -9.16 -20.17
N ARG A 97 -9.31 -9.07 -19.62
CA ARG A 97 -8.42 -9.95 -18.87
C ARG A 97 -7.82 -9.14 -17.70
N GLY A 98 -7.11 -9.79 -16.78
CA GLY A 98 -6.18 -9.06 -15.89
C GLY A 98 -5.15 -8.26 -16.70
N PRO A 99 -4.31 -7.43 -16.05
CA PRO A 99 -3.23 -6.74 -16.75
C PRO A 99 -2.40 -7.75 -17.53
N ILE A 100 -2.10 -7.43 -18.79
CA ILE A 100 -1.36 -8.33 -19.68
C ILE A 100 0.13 -8.28 -19.33
N ARG A 101 0.62 -7.07 -19.06
CA ARG A 101 2.01 -6.79 -18.71
C ARG A 101 2.10 -6.02 -17.41
N LEU A 102 3.18 -6.24 -16.66
CA LEU A 102 3.51 -5.50 -15.45
C LEU A 102 4.96 -5.02 -15.53
N ALA A 103 5.13 -3.72 -15.76
CA ALA A 103 6.42 -3.05 -15.64
C ALA A 103 6.70 -2.74 -14.16
N GLY A 104 7.91 -3.07 -13.69
CA GLY A 104 8.26 -2.84 -12.29
C GLY A 104 9.77 -2.73 -12.08
N ASP A 105 10.14 -2.16 -10.94
CA ASP A 105 11.52 -1.86 -10.62
C ASP A 105 12.41 -3.10 -10.56
N LYS A 106 13.71 -2.92 -10.83
CA LYS A 106 14.77 -3.92 -10.62
C LYS A 106 14.73 -4.55 -9.22
N GLY A 107 14.26 -3.79 -8.22
CA GLY A 107 14.01 -4.26 -6.86
C GLY A 107 13.05 -5.45 -6.78
N TYR A 108 12.14 -5.62 -7.73
CA TYR A 108 11.21 -6.75 -7.80
C TYR A 108 11.77 -7.99 -8.51
N SER A 109 13.01 -7.97 -9.01
CA SER A 109 13.61 -9.13 -9.70
C SER A 109 14.02 -10.23 -8.71
N TYR A 110 13.03 -10.98 -8.24
CA TYR A 110 13.18 -12.18 -7.41
C TYR A 110 12.50 -13.39 -8.07
N PRO A 111 13.05 -14.61 -7.90
CA PRO A 111 12.46 -15.84 -8.47
C PRO A 111 11.00 -16.05 -8.05
N ARG A 112 10.65 -15.73 -6.80
CA ARG A 112 9.26 -15.80 -6.30
C ARG A 112 8.32 -14.91 -7.12
N ILE A 113 8.71 -13.64 -7.31
CA ILE A 113 7.92 -12.66 -8.07
C ILE A 113 7.77 -13.11 -9.53
N ARG A 114 8.87 -13.53 -10.17
CA ARG A 114 8.83 -14.04 -11.54
C ARG A 114 7.91 -15.25 -11.69
N ARG A 115 7.92 -16.18 -10.73
CA ARG A 115 6.98 -17.32 -10.70
C ARG A 115 5.53 -16.86 -10.51
N TRP A 116 5.29 -15.90 -9.63
CA TRP A 116 3.95 -15.36 -9.39
C TRP A 116 3.38 -14.68 -10.64
N CYS A 117 4.21 -13.88 -11.34
CA CYS A 117 3.86 -13.22 -12.59
C CYS A 117 3.61 -14.23 -13.71
N ARG A 118 4.51 -15.20 -13.95
CA ARG A 118 4.37 -16.20 -15.04
C ARG A 118 3.01 -16.90 -15.09
N ARG A 119 2.33 -17.04 -13.96
CA ARG A 119 0.99 -17.67 -13.87
C ARG A 119 -0.18 -16.73 -14.21
N ARG A 120 0.06 -15.43 -14.38
CA ARG A 120 -0.99 -14.39 -14.38
C ARG A 120 -0.74 -13.23 -15.36
N ILE A 121 0.50 -12.75 -15.46
CA ILE A 121 0.89 -11.47 -16.07
C ILE A 121 2.33 -11.58 -16.62
N GLU A 122 2.59 -11.02 -17.80
CA GLU A 122 3.95 -10.92 -18.34
C GLU A 122 4.76 -9.87 -17.55
N ALA A 123 5.88 -10.27 -16.95
CA ALA A 123 6.70 -9.39 -16.11
C ALA A 123 7.77 -8.65 -16.93
N VAL A 124 7.62 -7.34 -17.08
CA VAL A 124 8.61 -6.44 -17.69
C VAL A 124 9.45 -5.80 -16.58
N ILE A 125 10.26 -6.62 -15.93
CA ILE A 125 11.13 -6.23 -14.81
C ILE A 125 12.58 -6.46 -15.26
N PRO A 126 13.52 -5.52 -15.06
CA PRO A 126 14.92 -5.74 -15.38
C PRO A 126 15.56 -6.70 -14.36
N THR A 127 16.53 -7.51 -14.80
CA THR A 127 17.28 -8.39 -13.90
C THR A 127 18.26 -7.61 -13.04
N ARG A 128 18.62 -8.17 -11.88
CA ARG A 128 19.61 -7.56 -10.97
C ARG A 128 21.03 -7.74 -11.51
N SER A 129 21.97 -6.91 -11.05
CA SER A 129 23.38 -7.02 -11.48
C SER A 129 24.01 -8.36 -11.13
N ASN A 130 23.52 -9.02 -10.07
CA ASN A 130 23.94 -10.36 -9.65
C ASN A 130 23.13 -11.50 -10.29
N GLN A 131 22.38 -11.21 -11.36
CA GLN A 131 21.58 -12.18 -12.10
C GLN A 131 21.97 -12.11 -13.58
N SER A 132 21.90 -13.24 -14.28
CA SER A 132 22.06 -13.26 -15.74
C SER A 132 21.08 -12.29 -16.40
N ARG A 133 21.52 -11.65 -17.47
CA ARG A 133 20.69 -10.73 -18.24
C ARG A 133 19.53 -11.50 -18.87
N ASP A 134 18.33 -10.93 -18.79
CA ASP A 134 17.19 -11.42 -19.54
C ASP A 134 17.22 -10.83 -20.96
N GLU A 135 17.57 -11.65 -21.94
CA GLU A 135 17.65 -11.24 -23.35
C GLU A 135 16.28 -10.88 -23.94
N ARG A 136 15.21 -11.42 -23.36
CA ARG A 136 13.82 -11.17 -23.78
C ARG A 136 13.22 -9.94 -23.09
N PHE A 137 14.04 -9.14 -22.41
CA PHE A 137 13.59 -7.94 -21.71
C PHE A 137 13.10 -6.86 -22.69
N ASP A 138 11.80 -6.60 -22.68
CA ASP A 138 11.17 -5.54 -23.46
C ASP A 138 11.47 -4.15 -22.87
N LYS A 139 12.55 -3.53 -23.36
CA LYS A 139 12.97 -2.19 -22.96
C LYS A 139 11.93 -1.12 -23.30
N ALA A 140 11.22 -1.25 -24.43
CA ALA A 140 10.23 -0.27 -24.87
C ALA A 140 9.02 -0.24 -23.92
N THR A 141 8.52 -1.42 -23.52
CA THR A 141 7.47 -1.50 -22.50
C THR A 141 7.98 -1.01 -21.14
N TYR A 142 9.23 -1.30 -20.76
CA TYR A 142 9.79 -0.84 -19.49
C TYR A 142 9.85 0.70 -19.39
N GLN A 143 10.12 1.41 -20.49
CA GLN A 143 10.12 2.88 -20.52
C GLN A 143 8.77 3.49 -20.11
N GLN A 144 7.66 2.77 -20.30
CA GLN A 144 6.33 3.22 -19.88
C GLN A 144 6.19 3.33 -18.35
N ARG A 145 7.11 2.75 -17.56
CA ARG A 145 7.19 2.93 -16.10
C ARG A 145 7.31 4.40 -15.69
N ASN A 146 7.85 5.26 -16.55
CA ASN A 146 7.91 6.70 -16.31
C ASN A 146 6.51 7.33 -16.00
N ILE A 147 5.41 6.69 -16.44
CA ILE A 147 4.05 7.10 -16.05
C ILE A 147 3.87 7.01 -14.52
N ILE A 148 4.25 5.91 -13.87
CA ILE A 148 4.08 5.78 -12.42
C ILE A 148 4.96 6.79 -11.67
N GLU A 149 6.16 7.09 -12.18
CA GLU A 149 7.07 8.08 -11.57
C GLU A 149 6.45 9.49 -11.58
N ARG A 150 5.89 9.90 -12.71
CA ARG A 150 5.16 11.19 -12.82
C ARG A 150 3.94 11.24 -11.92
N VAL A 151 3.17 10.15 -11.88
CA VAL A 151 1.98 10.05 -11.04
C VAL A 151 2.37 10.15 -9.56
N VAL A 152 3.42 9.46 -9.11
CA VAL A 152 3.95 9.58 -7.75
C VAL A 152 4.41 11.01 -7.47
N GLY A 153 5.09 11.66 -8.43
CA GLY A 153 5.48 13.07 -8.32
C GLY A 153 4.29 13.97 -8.03
N TRP A 154 3.22 13.88 -8.83
CA TRP A 154 2.00 14.66 -8.61
C TRP A 154 1.35 14.41 -7.25
N TYR A 155 1.33 13.16 -6.77
CA TYR A 155 0.76 12.88 -5.45
C TYR A 155 1.64 13.38 -4.30
N LYS A 156 2.95 13.53 -4.51
CA LYS A 156 3.86 14.06 -3.49
C LYS A 156 3.75 15.57 -3.31
N GLU A 157 3.13 16.29 -4.25
CA GLU A 157 2.77 17.70 -4.08
C GLU A 157 1.74 17.90 -2.94
N TYR A 158 0.90 16.89 -2.68
CA TYR A 158 0.05 16.89 -1.49
C TYR A 158 0.91 16.64 -0.26
N ARG A 159 1.18 17.71 0.50
CA ARG A 159 2.08 17.69 1.68
C ARG A 159 1.71 16.60 2.70
N SER A 160 0.41 16.31 2.87
CA SER A 160 -0.09 15.25 3.74
C SER A 160 0.32 13.84 3.28
N LEU A 161 0.41 13.61 1.96
CA LEU A 161 0.86 12.35 1.38
C LEU A 161 2.38 12.21 1.42
N GLY A 162 3.11 13.30 1.14
CA GLY A 162 4.58 13.31 1.08
C GLY A 162 5.27 13.02 2.41
N THR A 163 4.83 13.67 3.50
CA THR A 163 5.48 13.54 4.82
C THR A 163 4.80 12.49 5.72
N ARG A 164 3.52 12.19 5.49
CA ARG A 164 2.65 11.38 6.37
C ARG A 164 2.58 11.92 7.80
N PHE A 165 1.46 12.56 8.17
CA PHE A 165 1.17 12.94 9.56
C PHE A 165 0.36 11.87 10.31
N GLU A 166 -0.18 10.90 9.56
CA GLU A 166 -1.19 9.97 10.06
C GLU A 166 -0.55 8.84 10.85
N LYS A 167 -0.92 8.70 12.12
CA LYS A 167 -0.45 7.59 12.96
C LYS A 167 -0.87 6.23 12.43
N LEU A 168 -2.13 6.08 12.01
CA LEU A 168 -2.69 4.82 11.53
C LEU A 168 -2.51 4.65 10.02
N ALA A 169 -2.19 3.43 9.58
CA ALA A 169 -2.05 3.11 8.16
C ALA A 169 -3.37 3.27 7.40
N VAL A 170 -4.49 2.89 8.00
CA VAL A 170 -5.83 3.04 7.41
C VAL A 170 -6.16 4.48 7.07
N ASN A 171 -5.81 5.43 7.96
CA ASN A 171 -6.05 6.85 7.74
C ASN A 171 -5.14 7.39 6.63
N TYR A 172 -3.86 6.99 6.65
CA TYR A 172 -2.92 7.38 5.62
C TYR A 172 -3.37 6.89 4.23
N VAL A 173 -3.81 5.63 4.12
CA VAL A 173 -4.35 5.12 2.85
C VAL A 173 -5.66 5.82 2.49
N ALA A 174 -6.52 6.17 3.45
CA ALA A 174 -7.73 6.93 3.17
C ALA A 174 -7.43 8.29 2.51
N LEU A 175 -6.39 9.00 2.97
CA LEU A 175 -5.95 10.24 2.31
C LEU A 175 -5.46 9.99 0.89
N TRP A 176 -4.70 8.92 0.66
CA TRP A 176 -4.32 8.50 -0.70
C TRP A 176 -5.55 8.24 -1.58
N LEU A 177 -6.57 7.56 -1.06
CA LEU A 177 -7.79 7.27 -1.80
C LEU A 177 -8.55 8.56 -2.15
N ILE A 178 -8.63 9.52 -1.23
CA ILE A 178 -9.24 10.83 -1.48
C ILE A 178 -8.51 11.54 -2.63
N ALA A 179 -7.17 11.62 -2.58
CA ALA A 179 -6.38 12.23 -3.64
C ALA A 179 -6.55 11.48 -4.98
N ILE A 180 -6.61 10.14 -4.96
CA ILE A 180 -6.84 9.33 -6.16
C ILE A 180 -8.21 9.64 -6.78
N MET A 181 -9.26 9.74 -5.96
CA MET A 181 -10.59 10.10 -6.42
C MET A 181 -10.61 11.52 -7.00
N GLU A 182 -10.03 12.50 -6.31
CA GLU A 182 -9.93 13.88 -6.78
C GLU A 182 -9.25 13.94 -8.16
N LYS A 183 -8.09 13.30 -8.30
CA LYS A 183 -7.33 13.28 -9.56
C LYS A 183 -8.09 12.55 -10.67
N ALA A 184 -8.76 11.45 -10.35
CA ALA A 184 -9.56 10.71 -11.30
C ALA A 184 -10.75 11.54 -11.80
N LEU A 185 -11.46 12.22 -10.91
CA LEU A 185 -12.59 13.10 -11.25
C LEU A 185 -12.15 14.25 -12.15
N LYS A 186 -11.07 14.96 -11.79
CA LYS A 186 -10.50 16.04 -12.62
C LYS A 186 -10.13 15.57 -14.03
N ARG A 187 -9.72 14.30 -14.17
CA ARG A 187 -9.32 13.74 -15.46
C ARG A 187 -10.50 13.22 -16.29
N LEU A 188 -11.52 12.67 -15.64
CA LEU A 188 -12.71 12.14 -16.32
C LEU A 188 -13.72 13.23 -16.65
N PHE A 189 -13.73 14.33 -15.90
CA PHE A 189 -14.65 15.45 -16.05
C PHE A 189 -13.89 16.78 -16.09
N PRO A 190 -13.05 17.00 -17.13
CA PRO A 190 -12.25 18.22 -17.23
C PRO A 190 -13.10 19.49 -17.31
N ASP A 191 -14.29 19.40 -17.91
CA ASP A 191 -15.18 20.55 -18.15
C ASP A 191 -15.99 21.00 -16.91
N ARG A 192 -15.80 20.32 -15.76
CA ARG A 192 -16.53 20.59 -14.51
C ARG A 192 -15.62 20.92 -13.33
N ALA A 193 -14.32 21.06 -13.57
CA ALA A 193 -13.28 21.18 -12.55
C ALA A 193 -12.68 22.59 -12.49
#